data_AF-A0A9D7KMN7-F1
#
_entry.id   AF-A0A9D7KMN7-F1
#
_cell.length_a   1.000
_cell.length_b   1.000
_cell.length_c   1.000
_cell.angle_alpha   90.00
_cell.angle_beta   90.00
_cell.angle_gamma   90.00
#
_symmetry.space_group_name_H-M   'P 1'
#
loop_
_entity.id
_entity.type
_entity.pdbx_description
1 polymer ?
#
loop_
_entity_poly.entity_id
_entity_poly.type
_entity_poly.pdbx_seq_one_letter_code
_entity_poly.pdbx_strand_id
1 'polypeptide(L)'
;MKTINETLCELREKKELLLREVALSISINPTLLSKIVRDERMPTKQQVSALAKFYKRECNEIYIAYLSDKIAFEMQDQNLALQAMKTIESKFKHQRKNRKV
;
A
#
# COMPACT_ATOMS: atom_id res chain seq x y z
N MET A 1 -3.75 -12.33 3.46
CA MET A 1 -3.96 -10.88 3.24
C MET A 1 -3.04 -10.51 2.11
N LYS A 2 -3.51 -9.78 1.10
CA LYS A 2 -2.70 -9.51 -0.10
C LYS A 2 -1.69 -8.42 0.19
N THR A 3 -0.47 -8.62 -0.28
CA THR A 3 0.59 -7.61 -0.23
C THR A 3 0.38 -6.56 -1.33
N ILE A 4 1.12 -5.45 -1.25
CA ILE A 4 1.02 -4.34 -2.20
C ILE A 4 1.38 -4.78 -3.63
N ASN A 5 2.39 -5.64 -3.78
CA ASN A 5 2.80 -6.16 -5.08
C ASN A 5 1.71 -7.07 -5.69
N GLU A 6 1.13 -7.98 -4.92
CA GLU A 6 0.01 -8.84 -5.36
C GLU A 6 -1.20 -8.00 -5.75
N THR A 7 -1.56 -7.03 -4.92
CA THR A 7 -2.67 -6.09 -5.18
C THR A 7 -2.46 -5.35 -6.50
N LEU A 8 -1.25 -4.85 -6.75
CA LEU A 8 -0.93 -4.14 -7.99
C LEU A 8 -0.91 -5.07 -9.22
N CYS A 9 -0.44 -6.31 -9.08
CA CYS A 9 -0.50 -7.33 -10.13
C CYS A 9 -1.95 -7.62 -10.54
N GLU A 10 -2.80 -7.94 -9.57
CA GLU A 10 -4.20 -8.26 -9.83
C GLU A 10 -4.96 -7.07 -10.44
N LEU A 11 -4.73 -5.85 -9.95
CA LEU A 11 -5.39 -4.66 -10.48
C LEU A 11 -4.99 -4.38 -11.93
N ARG A 12 -3.72 -4.61 -12.26
CA ARG A 12 -3.23 -4.51 -13.62
C ARG A 12 -3.87 -5.57 -14.53
N GLU A 13 -3.93 -6.82 -14.07
CA GLU A 13 -4.50 -7.95 -14.83
C GLU A 13 -6.01 -7.80 -15.03
N LYS A 14 -6.75 -7.36 -14.00
CA LYS A 14 -8.20 -7.09 -14.08
C LYS A 14 -8.55 -6.01 -15.11
N LYS A 15 -7.63 -5.08 -15.37
CA LYS A 15 -7.81 -4.02 -16.38
C LYS A 15 -7.11 -4.32 -17.70
N GLU A 16 -6.52 -5.51 -17.83
CA GLU A 16 -5.77 -5.97 -19.02
C GLU A 16 -4.66 -5.00 -19.45
N LEU A 17 -4.05 -4.32 -18.48
CA LEU A 17 -3.04 -3.30 -18.74
C LEU A 17 -1.63 -3.89 -18.80
N LEU A 18 -0.80 -3.35 -19.69
CA LEU A 18 0.62 -3.62 -19.70
C LEU A 18 1.31 -2.83 -18.58
N LEU A 19 2.37 -3.41 -18.01
CA LEU A 19 3.16 -2.75 -16.96
C LEU A 19 3.74 -1.40 -17.44
N ARG A 20 4.06 -1.31 -18.73
CA ARG A 20 4.52 -0.07 -19.37
C ARG A 20 3.44 1.00 -19.41
N GLU A 21 2.18 0.63 -19.66
CA GLU A 21 1.06 1.58 -19.72
C GLU A 21 0.77 2.18 -18.34
N VAL A 22 0.78 1.34 -17.30
CA VAL A 22 0.63 1.79 -15.91
C VAL A 22 1.80 2.69 -15.51
N ALA A 23 3.03 2.35 -15.89
CA ALA A 23 4.20 3.17 -15.59
C ALA A 23 4.14 4.54 -16.27
N LEU A 24 3.70 4.59 -17.53
CA LEU A 24 3.51 5.84 -18.28
C LEU A 24 2.38 6.69 -17.68
N SER A 25 1.27 6.08 -17.27
CA SER A 25 0.11 6.81 -16.75
C SER A 25 0.37 7.50 -15.42
N ILE A 26 1.27 6.96 -14.61
CA ILE A 26 1.69 7.53 -13.32
C ILE A 26 3.07 8.22 -13.39
N SER A 27 3.62 8.39 -14.60
CA SER A 27 4.91 9.04 -14.87
C SER A 27 6.08 8.48 -14.06
N ILE A 28 6.19 7.15 -13.96
CA ILE A 28 7.34 6.47 -13.35
C ILE A 28 8.09 5.62 -14.36
N ASN A 29 9.35 5.34 -14.06
CA ASN A 29 10.15 4.42 -14.87
C ASN A 29 9.54 3.00 -14.82
N PRO A 30 9.25 2.34 -15.97
CA PRO A 30 8.74 0.98 -16.01
C PRO A 30 9.60 -0.04 -15.23
N THR A 31 10.93 0.13 -15.22
CA THR A 31 11.85 -0.71 -14.45
C THR A 31 11.59 -0.56 -12.95
N LEU A 32 11.26 0.64 -12.48
CA LEU A 32 10.95 0.89 -11.08
C LEU A 32 9.63 0.23 -10.69
N LEU A 33 8.61 0.34 -11.54
CA LEU A 33 7.34 -0.35 -11.33
C LEU A 33 7.52 -1.87 -11.31
N SER A 34 8.36 -2.40 -12.19
CA SER A 34 8.67 -3.84 -12.23
C SER A 34 9.30 -4.32 -10.92
N LYS A 35 10.19 -3.53 -10.30
CA LYS A 35 10.78 -3.87 -9.00
C LYS A 35 9.74 -3.88 -7.89
N ILE A 36 8.80 -2.93 -7.92
CA ILE A 36 7.69 -2.88 -6.96
C ILE A 36 6.80 -4.11 -7.07
N VAL A 37 6.44 -4.50 -8.29
CA VAL A 37 5.56 -5.65 -8.55
C VAL A 37 6.25 -6.99 -8.22
N ARG A 38 7.58 -7.04 -8.24
CA ARG A 38 8.38 -8.21 -7.85
C ARG A 38 8.74 -8.26 -6.37
N ASP A 39 8.19 -7.36 -5.55
CA ASP A 39 8.52 -7.20 -4.13
C ASP A 39 10.01 -6.89 -3.84
N GLU A 40 10.75 -6.44 -4.86
CA GLU A 40 12.16 -6.06 -4.72
C GLU A 40 12.31 -4.63 -4.14
N ARG A 41 11.24 -3.84 -4.16
CA ARG A 41 11.26 -2.45 -3.69
C ARG A 41 9.89 -1.95 -3.25
N MET A 42 9.82 -1.37 -2.05
CA MET A 42 8.59 -0.76 -1.55
C MET A 42 8.29 0.59 -2.27
N PRO A 43 7.04 0.84 -2.69
CA PRO A 43 6.70 2.09 -3.37
C PRO A 43 6.73 3.29 -2.42
N THR A 44 6.99 4.48 -2.95
CA THR A 44 6.90 5.72 -2.16
C THR A 44 5.45 6.15 -1.98
N LYS A 45 5.15 6.93 -0.95
CA LYS A 45 3.80 7.47 -0.71
C LYS A 45 3.23 8.24 -1.90
N GLN A 46 4.10 8.95 -2.65
CA GLN A 46 3.70 9.65 -3.87
C GLN A 46 3.28 8.68 -4.98
N GLN A 47 4.05 7.60 -5.17
CA GLN A 47 3.74 6.54 -6.14
C GLN A 47 2.44 5.82 -5.78
N VAL A 48 2.25 5.49 -4.49
CA VAL A 48 1.01 4.89 -3.98
C VAL A 48 -0.18 5.81 -4.27
N SER A 49 -0.02 7.12 -4.07
CA SER A 49 -1.07 8.09 -4.39
C SER A 49 -1.37 8.18 -5.89
N ALA A 50 -0.34 8.13 -6.74
CA ALA A 50 -0.52 8.12 -8.19
C ALA A 50 -1.21 6.84 -8.67
N LEU A 51 -0.81 5.68 -8.16
CA LEU A 51 -1.44 4.38 -8.42
C LEU A 51 -2.90 4.38 -7.94
N ALA A 52 -3.16 4.85 -6.72
CA ALA A 52 -4.50 4.97 -6.18
C ALA A 52 -5.39 5.84 -7.10
N LYS A 53 -4.92 7.02 -7.51
CA LYS A 53 -5.63 7.91 -8.45
C LYS A 53 -5.88 7.24 -9.80
N PHE A 54 -4.91 6.49 -10.30
CA PHE A 54 -5.03 5.77 -11.58
C PHE A 54 -6.11 4.67 -11.50
N TYR A 55 -6.12 3.88 -10.43
CA TYR A 55 -7.11 2.82 -10.25
C TYR A 55 -8.49 3.35 -9.82
N LYS A 56 -8.56 4.52 -9.16
CA LYS A 56 -9.77 5.20 -8.67
C LYS A 56 -10.51 4.42 -7.59
N ARG A 57 -11.28 3.39 -7.95
CA ARG A 57 -12.15 2.67 -7.01
C ARG A 57 -11.36 1.84 -6.00
N GLU A 58 -10.18 1.39 -6.39
CA GLU A 58 -9.31 0.54 -5.60
C GLU A 58 -8.25 1.33 -4.81
N CYS A 59 -8.40 2.67 -4.74
CA CYS A 59 -7.59 3.56 -3.90
C CYS A 59 -7.36 2.97 -2.49
N ASN A 60 -8.45 2.60 -1.83
CA ASN A 60 -8.40 2.14 -0.44
C ASN A 60 -7.67 0.82 -0.30
N GLU A 61 -7.84 -0.10 -1.25
CA GLU A 61 -7.19 -1.41 -1.22
C GLU A 61 -5.67 -1.24 -1.36
N ILE A 62 -5.22 -0.41 -2.31
CA ILE A 62 -3.81 -0.07 -2.51
C ILE A 62 -3.22 0.57 -1.25
N TYR A 63 -3.94 1.51 -0.63
CA TYR A 63 -3.46 2.17 0.60
C TYR A 63 -3.40 1.20 1.79
N ILE A 64 -4.39 0.33 1.94
CA ILE A 64 -4.42 -0.66 3.03
C ILE A 64 -3.27 -1.64 2.88
N ALA A 65 -3.06 -2.19 1.68
CA ALA A 65 -1.95 -3.11 1.40
C ALA A 65 -0.59 -2.44 1.64
N TYR A 66 -0.41 -1.22 1.12
CA TYR A 66 0.84 -0.46 1.32
C TYR A 66 1.13 -0.17 2.79
N LEU A 67 0.14 0.28 3.55
CA LEU A 67 0.33 0.60 4.97
C LEU A 67 0.59 -0.65 5.79
N SER A 68 -0.12 -1.75 5.48
CA SER A 68 0.08 -3.05 6.13
C SER A 68 1.51 -3.53 5.95
N ASP A 69 1.99 -3.58 4.70
CA ASP A 69 3.33 -4.09 4.38
C ASP A 69 4.42 -3.18 4.95
N LYS A 70 4.21 -1.86 4.87
CA LYS A 70 5.14 -0.90 5.46
C LYS A 70 5.27 -1.08 6.98
N ILE A 71 4.16 -1.24 7.67
CA ILE A 71 4.17 -1.46 9.12
C ILE A 71 4.80 -2.82 9.44
N ALA A 72 4.47 -3.87 8.69
CA ALA A 72 5.06 -5.18 8.87
C ALA A 72 6.58 -5.14 8.71
N PHE A 73 7.08 -4.47 7.67
CA PHE A 73 8.51 -4.27 7.44
C PHE A 73 9.19 -3.48 8.57
N GLU A 74 8.59 -2.38 9.04
CA GLU A 74 9.15 -1.58 10.15
C GLU A 74 9.16 -2.33 11.50
N MET A 75 8.27 -3.31 11.67
CA MET A 75 8.05 -4.01 12.93
C MET A 75 8.63 -5.42 12.97
N GLN A 76 9.15 -5.95 11.85
CA GLN A 76 9.57 -7.35 11.71
C GLN A 76 10.60 -7.80 12.76
N ASP A 77 11.49 -6.89 13.17
CA ASP A 77 12.60 -7.17 14.09
C ASP A 77 12.30 -6.79 15.56
N GLN A 78 11.04 -6.43 15.87
CA GLN A 78 10.68 -5.95 17.21
C GLN A 78 9.89 -6.99 18.01
N ASN A 79 10.46 -7.41 19.14
CA ASN A 79 9.87 -8.39 20.06
C ASN A 79 8.47 -7.99 20.58
N LEU A 80 8.15 -6.69 20.61
CA LEU A 80 6.87 -6.16 21.10
C LEU A 80 5.96 -5.61 19.99
N ALA A 81 6.28 -5.88 18.72
CA ALA A 81 5.54 -5.40 17.55
C ALA A 81 4.01 -5.60 17.67
N LEU A 82 3.59 -6.81 18.01
CA LEU A 82 2.16 -7.14 18.15
C LEU A 82 1.48 -6.37 19.29
N GLN A 83 2.18 -6.15 20.41
CA GLN A 83 1.64 -5.37 21.53
C GLN A 83 1.53 -3.88 21.18
N ALA A 84 2.52 -3.34 20.46
CA ALA A 84 2.47 -1.98 19.94
C ALA A 84 1.26 -1.79 18.99
N MET A 85 1.00 -2.75 18.11
CA MET A 85 -0.15 -2.71 17.19
C MET A 85 -1.50 -2.69 17.92
N LYS A 86 -1.68 -3.53 18.95
CA LYS A 86 -2.88 -3.49 19.80
C LYS A 86 -3.05 -2.14 20.51
N THR A 87 -1.94 -1.55 20.94
CA THR A 87 -1.94 -0.23 21.58
C THR A 87 -2.34 0.87 20.57
N ILE A 88 -1.84 0.80 19.32
CA ILE A 88 -2.21 1.71 18.24
C ILE A 88 -3.71 1.62 17.94
N GLU A 89 -4.26 0.42 17.80
CA GLU A 89 -5.70 0.20 17.57
C GLU A 89 -6.54 0.86 18.68
N SER A 90 -6.13 0.67 19.93
CA SER A 90 -6.77 1.28 21.09
C SER A 90 -6.72 2.81 21.01
N LYS A 91 -5.56 3.41 20.70
CA LYS A 91 -5.43 4.88 20.53
C LYS A 91 -6.36 5.43 19.45
N PHE A 92 -6.50 4.75 18.30
CA PHE A 92 -7.42 5.19 17.25
C PHE A 92 -8.89 5.12 17.66
N LYS A 93 -9.30 4.08 18.39
CA LYS A 93 -10.66 3.96 18.93
C LYS A 93 -10.98 5.10 19.91
N HIS A 94 -10.03 5.47 20.78
CA HIS A 94 -10.20 6.55 21.76
C HIS A 94 -10.23 7.93 21.10
N GLN A 95 -9.35 8.22 20.12
CA GLN A 95 -9.39 9.49 19.39
C GLN A 95 -10.70 9.71 18.61
N ARG A 96 -11.29 8.64 18.05
CA ARG A 96 -12.59 8.73 17.37
C ARG A 96 -13.75 9.04 18.34
N LYS A 97 -13.67 8.60 19.60
CA LYS A 97 -14.64 8.97 20.64
C LYS A 97 -14.55 10.45 21.01
N ASN A 98 -13.33 10.99 21.15
CA ASN A 98 -13.13 12.39 21.55
C ASN A 98 -13.41 13.41 20.42
N ARG A 99 -13.44 13.00 19.15
CA ARG A 99 -13.80 13.88 18.02
C ARG A 99 -15.30 13.99 17.75
N LYS A 100 -16.15 13.25 18.47
CA LYS A 100 -17.61 13.32 18.35
C LYS A 100 -18.26 14.29 19.37
N VAL A 101 -17.48 15.20 19.94
CA VAL A 101 -17.95 16.28 20.83
C VAL A 101 -17.78 17.61 20.12
#